data_AF-A0A7X6Z3T5-F1
#
_entry.id   AF-A0A7X6Z3T5-F1
#
_cell.length_a   1.000
_cell.length_b   1.000
_cell.length_c   1.000
_cell.angle_alpha   90.00
_cell.angle_beta   90.00
_cell.angle_gamma   90.00
#
_symmetry.space_group_name_H-M   'P 1'
#
loop_
_entity.id
_entity.type
_entity.pdbx_description
1 polymer ?
#
loop_
_entity_poly.entity_id
_entity_poly.type
_entity_poly.pdbx_seq_one_letter_code
_entity_poly.pdbx_strand_id
1 'polypeptide(L)'
;PGAFAFLEGRRHKLLRARVFENSMDRGRPGELRIIDKKMIVLCREGAVEILEIQAESGAPMACITCSHNFVDGAVFSPFSLDERV
;
A
#
# COMPACT_ATOMS: atom_id res chain seq x y z
N PRO A 1 -13.52 13.17 2.51
CA PRO A 1 -13.32 11.76 2.96
C PRO A 1 -12.63 10.95 1.84
N GLY A 2 -11.73 10.03 2.15
CA GLY A 2 -10.99 9.24 1.15
C GLY A 2 -10.44 7.94 1.74
N ALA A 3 -10.15 6.96 0.89
CA ALA A 3 -9.62 5.65 1.31
C ALA A 3 -8.26 5.80 2.01
N PHE A 4 -8.04 5.01 3.05
CA PHE A 4 -6.78 5.00 3.79
C PHE A 4 -6.52 3.62 4.39
N ALA A 5 -5.26 3.36 4.70
CA ALA A 5 -4.81 2.19 5.46
C ALA A 5 -3.65 2.61 6.38
N PHE A 6 -3.26 1.72 7.27
CA PHE A 6 -2.11 1.90 8.16
C PHE A 6 -0.98 1.01 7.70
N LEU A 7 0.23 1.56 7.72
CA LEU A 7 1.47 0.83 7.50
C LEU A 7 2.43 1.27 8.59
N GLU A 8 2.98 0.33 9.35
CA GLU A 8 3.89 0.61 10.49
C GLU A 8 3.28 1.63 11.48
N GLY A 9 2.00 1.45 11.82
CA GLY A 9 1.26 2.34 12.72
C GLY A 9 0.91 3.71 12.14
N ARG A 10 1.42 4.08 10.97
CA ARG A 10 1.21 5.39 10.33
C ARG A 10 0.10 5.35 9.30
N ARG A 11 -0.76 6.38 9.33
CA ARG A 11 -1.88 6.48 8.38
C ARG A 11 -1.41 6.93 7.01
N HIS A 12 -1.82 6.21 5.98
CA HIS A 12 -1.59 6.54 4.58
C HIS A 12 -2.91 6.63 3.83
N LYS A 13 -3.17 7.76 3.16
CA LYS A 13 -4.32 7.87 2.25
C LYS A 13 -3.95 7.31 0.90
N LEU A 14 -4.83 6.48 0.33
CA LEU A 14 -4.69 5.88 -0.99
C LEU A 14 -5.54 6.71 -1.95
N LEU A 15 -4.89 7.60 -2.69
CA LEU A 15 -5.58 8.65 -3.45
C LEU A 15 -5.98 8.20 -4.85
N ARG A 16 -5.16 7.34 -5.46
CA ARG A 16 -5.43 6.78 -6.78
C ARG A 16 -4.88 5.36 -6.88
N ALA A 17 -5.68 4.46 -7.46
CA ALA A 17 -5.32 3.07 -7.66
C ALA A 17 -5.93 2.52 -8.95
N ARG A 18 -5.42 1.38 -9.42
CA ARG A 18 -6.04 0.57 -10.48
C ARG A 18 -5.99 -0.91 -10.13
N VAL A 19 -6.87 -1.70 -10.73
CA VAL A 19 -6.79 -3.15 -10.66
C VAL A 19 -5.48 -3.61 -11.29
N PHE A 20 -4.77 -4.50 -10.61
CA PHE A 20 -3.57 -5.14 -11.14
C PHE A 20 -3.96 -6.51 -11.72
N GLU A 21 -4.09 -6.57 -13.05
CA GLU A 21 -4.65 -7.73 -13.75
C GLU A 21 -3.72 -8.97 -13.75
N ASN A 22 -2.43 -8.79 -13.49
CA ASN A 22 -1.43 -9.87 -13.54
C ASN A 22 -1.19 -10.54 -12.17
N SER A 23 -2.26 -10.87 -11.44
CA SER A 23 -2.16 -11.43 -10.08
C SER A 23 -2.13 -12.96 -10.07
N MET A 24 -1.04 -13.54 -10.58
CA MET A 24 -0.69 -14.93 -10.23
C MET A 24 -0.07 -15.03 -8.82
N ASP A 25 0.16 -13.89 -8.16
CA ASP A 25 0.79 -13.80 -6.86
C ASP A 25 -0.11 -14.33 -5.74
N ARG A 26 0.38 -15.37 -5.06
CA ARG A 26 -0.17 -15.89 -3.80
C ARG A 26 0.52 -15.17 -2.65
N GLY A 27 -0.24 -14.44 -1.84
CA GLY A 27 0.28 -13.78 -0.64
C GLY A 27 -0.83 -13.41 0.33
N ARG A 28 -0.48 -12.72 1.41
CA ARG A 28 -1.43 -12.32 2.44
C ARG A 28 -2.20 -11.06 2.00
N PRO A 29 -3.53 -10.98 2.23
CA PRO A 29 -4.26 -9.73 1.99
C PRO A 29 -3.66 -8.55 2.78
N GLY A 30 -3.45 -7.43 2.09
CA GLY A 30 -2.79 -6.23 2.60
C GLY A 30 -1.28 -6.21 2.37
N GLU A 31 -0.66 -7.33 1.99
CA GLU A 31 0.77 -7.40 1.70
C GLU A 31 1.14 -6.54 0.49
N LEU A 32 2.19 -5.75 0.62
CA LEU A 32 2.74 -4.87 -0.38
C LEU A 32 3.84 -5.59 -1.16
N ARG A 33 3.71 -5.60 -2.48
CA ARG A 33 4.75 -5.99 -3.43
C ARG A 33 5.29 -4.77 -4.16
N ILE A 34 6.61 -4.67 -4.27
CA ILE A 34 7.29 -3.60 -5.00
C ILE A 34 7.97 -4.20 -6.23
N ILE A 35 7.36 -3.99 -7.40
CA ILE A 35 7.84 -4.54 -8.68
C ILE A 35 8.10 -3.36 -9.62
N ASP A 36 9.34 -3.17 -10.06
CA ASP A 36 9.73 -2.06 -10.95
C ASP A 36 9.20 -0.69 -10.46
N LYS A 37 9.36 -0.41 -9.16
CA LYS A 37 8.87 0.80 -8.45
C LYS A 37 7.35 0.92 -8.31
N LYS A 38 6.56 -0.03 -8.82
CA LYS A 38 5.11 -0.07 -8.63
C LYS A 38 4.79 -0.65 -7.27
N MET A 39 3.83 -0.06 -6.58
CA MET A 39 3.34 -0.53 -5.28
C MET A 39 2.06 -1.32 -5.50
N ILE A 40 2.11 -2.63 -5.35
CA ILE A 40 1.00 -3.56 -5.58
C ILE A 40 0.55 -4.11 -4.24
N VAL A 41 -0.69 -3.87 -3.84
CA VAL A 41 -1.25 -4.43 -2.60
C VAL A 41 -2.08 -5.66 -2.96
N LEU A 42 -1.67 -6.81 -2.41
CA LEU A 42 -2.39 -8.06 -2.57
C LEU A 42 -3.72 -7.99 -1.82
N CYS A 43 -4.78 -8.44 -2.46
CA CYS A 43 -6.13 -8.47 -1.89
C CYS A 43 -6.56 -9.92 -1.64
N ARG A 44 -7.72 -10.12 -1.01
CA ARG A 44 -8.31 -11.46 -0.88
C ARG A 44 -8.55 -12.09 -2.26
N GLU A 45 -8.94 -11.25 -3.21
CA GLU A 45 -9.11 -11.60 -4.62
C GLU A 45 -8.40 -10.54 -5.45
N GLY A 46 -7.47 -10.98 -6.30
CA GLY A 46 -6.64 -10.11 -7.12
C GLY A 46 -5.68 -9.22 -6.34
N ALA A 47 -5.28 -8.11 -6.97
CA ALA A 47 -4.41 -7.11 -6.37
C ALA A 47 -4.73 -5.72 -6.94
N VAL A 48 -4.30 -4.68 -6.22
CA VAL A 48 -4.44 -3.29 -6.64
C VAL A 48 -3.09 -2.61 -6.71
N GLU A 49 -2.81 -1.92 -7.81
CA GLU A 49 -1.65 -1.04 -7.90
C GLU A 49 -2.02 0.33 -7.36
N ILE A 50 -1.32 0.78 -6.31
CA ILE A 50 -1.45 2.12 -5.79
C ILE A 50 -0.60 3.05 -6.65
N LEU A 51 -1.24 4.07 -7.20
CA LEU A 51 -0.61 5.03 -8.12
C LEU A 51 -0.25 6.33 -7.40
N GLU A 52 -1.00 6.70 -6.37
CA GLU A 52 -0.80 7.94 -5.61
C GLU A 52 -1.17 7.74 -4.13
N ILE A 53 -0.29 8.23 -3.25
CA ILE A 53 -0.40 8.07 -1.79
C ILE A 53 -0.11 9.38 -1.08
N GLN A 54 -0.71 9.57 0.09
CA GLN A 54 -0.38 10.66 1.00
C GLN A 54 -0.08 10.10 2.40
N ALA A 55 1.17 10.24 2.86
CA ALA A 55 1.53 9.96 4.24
C ALA A 55 0.89 11.00 5.19
N GLU A 56 0.72 10.63 6.47
CA GLU A 56 -0.11 11.31 7.48
C GLU A 56 -0.03 12.86 7.50
N SER A 57 1.16 13.43 7.29
CA SER A 57 1.39 14.88 7.28
C SER A 57 2.06 15.39 6.00
N GLY A 58 2.13 14.54 4.96
CA GLY A 58 2.82 14.84 3.70
C GLY A 58 1.91 15.40 2.62
N ALA A 59 2.52 15.84 1.52
CA ALA A 59 1.81 16.12 0.27
C ALA A 59 1.47 14.81 -0.46
N PRO A 60 0.38 14.76 -1.25
CA PRO A 60 0.16 13.70 -2.23
C PRO A 60 1.37 13.47 -3.14
N MET A 61 1.69 12.21 -3.43
CA MET A 61 2.83 11.86 -4.25
C MET A 61 2.57 10.58 -5.04
N ALA A 62 3.09 10.54 -6.27
CA ALA A 62 3.03 9.35 -7.11
C ALA A 62 3.88 8.22 -6.49
N CYS A 63 3.31 7.00 -6.43
CA CYS A 63 3.97 5.84 -5.83
C CYS A 63 5.27 5.46 -6.57
N ILE A 64 5.35 5.69 -7.88
CA ILE A 64 6.59 5.47 -8.66
C ILE A 64 7.76 6.33 -8.16
N THR A 65 7.47 7.49 -7.55
CA THR A 65 8.46 8.40 -7.00
C THR A 65 8.89 7.97 -5.60
N CYS A 66 7.95 7.55 -4.76
CA CYS A 66 8.20 7.29 -3.33
C CYS A 66 8.30 5.81 -2.94
N SER A 67 8.16 4.86 -3.86
CA SER A 67 8.17 3.42 -3.55
C SER A 67 9.42 2.94 -2.83
N HIS A 68 10.56 3.61 -3.02
CA HIS A 68 11.80 3.32 -2.30
C HIS A 68 11.75 3.59 -0.78
N ASN A 69 10.70 4.28 -0.30
CA ASN A 69 10.46 4.50 1.13
C ASN A 69 9.61 3.40 1.78
N PHE A 70 9.23 2.38 1.01
CA PHE A 70 8.40 1.26 1.46
C PHE A 70 9.17 -0.05 1.35
N VAL A 71 8.75 -1.03 2.14
CA VAL A 71 9.40 -2.35 2.21
C VAL A 71 8.53 -3.39 1.51
N ASP A 72 9.15 -4.19 0.63
CA ASP A 72 8.48 -5.36 0.04
C ASP A 72 8.12 -6.38 1.13
N GLY A 73 6.88 -6.88 1.10
CA GLY A 73 6.31 -7.76 2.12
C GLY A 73 5.67 -7.03 3.32
N ALA A 74 5.74 -5.70 3.40
CA ALA A 74 5.04 -4.95 4.44
C ALA A 74 3.51 -5.09 4.29
N VAL A 75 2.75 -4.97 5.39
CA VAL A 75 1.30 -5.24 5.37
C VAL A 75 0.50 -3.99 5.70
N PHE A 76 -0.28 -3.50 4.72
CA PHE A 76 -1.31 -2.51 4.98
C PHE A 76 -2.45 -3.11 5.81
N SER A 77 -2.76 -2.44 6.92
CA SER A 77 -3.79 -2.84 7.89
C SER A 77 -4.93 -1.83 7.93
N PRO A 78 -6.18 -2.26 8.21
CA PRO A 78 -7.29 -1.34 8.46
C PRO A 78 -7.20 -0.61 9.81
N PHE A 79 -6.32 -1.05 10.72
CA PHE A 79 -6.10 -0.47 12.05
C PHE A 79 -4.62 -0.15 12.27
N SER A 80 -4.34 0.87 13.09
CA SER A 80 -2.98 1.10 13.59
C SER A 80 -2.61 -0.03 14.55
N LEU A 81 -1.70 -0.90 14.10
CA LEU A 81 -1.06 -1.89 14.97
C LEU A 81 0.25 -1.26 15.43
N ASP A 82 0.22 -0.57 16.57
CA ASP A 82 1.42 -0.22 17.32
C ASP A 82 1.78 -1.50 18.12
N GLU A 83 2.90 -2.15 17.78
CA GLU A 83 3.39 -3.33 18.53
C GLU A 83 3.96 -2.91 19.89
N ARG A 84 3.11 -2.34 20.74
CA ARG A 84 3.33 -2.22 22.18
C ARG A 84 2.36 -3.14 22.90
N VAL A 85 2.75 -4.41 22.97
CA VAL A 85 2.39 -5.32 24.07
C VAL A 85 3.68 -5.74 24.75
#